data_AF-A0A9E0Y7V2-F1
#
_entry.id   AF-A0A9E0Y7V2-F1
#
_cell.length_a   1.000
_cell.length_b   1.000
_cell.length_c   1.000
_cell.angle_alpha   90.00
_cell.angle_beta   90.00
_cell.angle_gamma   90.00
#
_symmetry.space_group_name_H-M   'P 1'
#
loop_
_entity.id
_entity.type
_entity.pdbx_description
1 polymer ?
#
loop_
_entity_poly.entity_id
_entity_poly.type
_entity_poly.pdbx_seq_one_letter_code
_entity_poly.pdbx_strand_id
1 'polypeptide(L)'
;MFCATCGNQINVGLNYCSRCGRQIQKTENGKSFARSLTEALTYLGVFGLLGFIFLVLIMVKTGVGETALIAISFFYLATFFGICLTMLRYARNAVEKPAERPDVPNYAAPPPLSAVETARLEAYSEPAVSVVEDTTRQFEKIPIGEK
;
A
#
# COMPACT_ATOMS: atom_id res chain seq x y z
N MET A 1 -11.22 -7.40 -11.33
CA MET A 1 -10.16 -6.62 -12.03
C MET A 1 -9.18 -7.59 -12.67
N PHE A 2 -8.61 -7.24 -13.83
CA PHE A 2 -7.67 -8.09 -14.56
C PHE A 2 -6.30 -7.42 -14.65
N CYS A 3 -5.23 -8.20 -14.67
CA CYS A 3 -3.88 -7.68 -14.81
C CYS A 3 -3.65 -7.19 -16.25
N ALA A 4 -3.21 -5.93 -16.40
CA ALA A 4 -2.92 -5.34 -17.71
C ALA A 4 -1.80 -6.06 -18.48
N THR A 5 -0.98 -6.89 -17.83
CA THR A 5 0.17 -7.56 -18.45
C THR A 5 -0.10 -9.02 -18.80
N CYS A 6 -0.87 -9.74 -17.97
CA CYS A 6 -1.09 -11.18 -18.18
C CYS A 6 -2.57 -11.56 -18.28
N GLY A 7 -3.48 -10.59 -18.25
CA GLY A 7 -4.92 -10.81 -18.33
C GLY A 7 -5.52 -11.60 -17.15
N ASN A 8 -4.72 -11.97 -16.14
CA ASN A 8 -5.20 -12.81 -15.05
C ASN A 8 -6.14 -12.03 -14.12
N GLN A 9 -7.15 -12.71 -13.57
CA GLN A 9 -8.05 -12.13 -12.59
C GLN A 9 -7.29 -11.82 -11.30
N ILE A 10 -7.35 -10.58 -10.86
CA ILE A 10 -6.72 -10.10 -9.64
C ILE A 10 -7.77 -10.15 -8.52
N ASN A 11 -7.45 -10.88 -7.45
CA ASN A 11 -8.23 -10.87 -6.23
C ASN A 11 -8.04 -9.55 -5.46
N VAL A 12 -9.12 -9.04 -4.89
CA VAL A 12 -9.15 -7.77 -4.16
C VAL A 12 -8.26 -7.90 -2.92
N GLY A 13 -7.19 -7.11 -2.84
CA GLY A 13 -6.26 -7.10 -1.70
C GLY A 13 -4.81 -7.48 -2.01
N LEU A 14 -4.49 -7.99 -3.21
CA LEU A 14 -3.11 -8.29 -3.58
C LEU A 14 -2.40 -7.06 -4.17
N ASN A 15 -1.17 -6.81 -3.69
CA ASN A 15 -0.28 -5.77 -4.22
C ASN A 15 0.44 -6.20 -5.51
N TYR A 16 0.49 -7.50 -5.79
CA TYR A 16 1.18 -8.08 -6.94
C TYR A 16 0.29 -9.14 -7.59
N CYS A 17 0.42 -9.28 -8.91
CA CYS A 17 -0.30 -10.32 -9.64
C CYS A 17 0.29 -11.68 -9.32
N SER A 18 -0.55 -12.63 -8.90
CA SER A 18 -0.16 -14.01 -8.57
C SER A 18 0.44 -14.79 -9.74
N ARG A 19 0.22 -14.34 -10.99
CA ARG A 19 0.69 -15.05 -12.20
C ARG A 19 1.97 -14.47 -12.80
N CYS A 20 2.08 -13.15 -12.87
CA CYS A 20 3.22 -12.49 -13.53
C CYS A 20 4.12 -11.71 -12.57
N GLY A 21 3.82 -11.70 -11.27
CA GLY A 21 4.59 -10.97 -10.25
C GLY A 21 4.54 -9.45 -10.37
N ARG A 22 3.87 -8.88 -11.38
CA ARG A 22 3.83 -7.43 -11.59
C ARG A 22 3.00 -6.75 -10.50
N GLN A 23 3.51 -5.63 -10.01
CA GLN A 23 2.83 -4.79 -9.04
C GLN A 23 1.55 -4.19 -9.62
N ILE A 24 0.47 -4.29 -8.85
CA ILE A 24 -0.83 -3.73 -9.18
C ILE A 24 -0.92 -2.38 -8.47
N GLN A 25 -0.98 -1.29 -9.23
CA GLN A 25 -1.18 0.04 -8.64
C GLN A 25 -2.61 0.14 -8.10
N LYS A 26 -2.78 -0.06 -6.80
CA LYS A 26 -4.05 0.19 -6.10
C LYS A 26 -4.26 1.71 -5.97
N THR A 27 -5.12 2.26 -6.82
CA THR A 27 -5.64 3.63 -6.74
C THR A 27 -6.71 3.78 -5.65
N GLU A 28 -6.52 3.21 -4.46
CA GLU A 28 -7.47 3.35 -3.35
C GLU A 28 -7.10 4.51 -2.40
N ASN A 29 -5.84 4.94 -2.37
CA ASN A 29 -5.36 5.97 -1.46
C ASN A 29 -5.96 7.37 -1.71
N GLY A 30 -6.35 7.69 -2.95
CA GLY A 30 -6.96 8.98 -3.27
C GLY A 30 -8.37 9.17 -2.71
N LYS A 31 -9.13 8.07 -2.58
CA LYS A 31 -10.54 8.12 -2.15
C LYS A 31 -10.67 8.33 -0.63
N SER A 32 -9.79 7.74 0.18
CA SER A 32 -9.79 7.94 1.63
C SER A 32 -9.37 9.36 2.00
N PHE A 33 -8.30 9.87 1.38
CA PHE A 33 -7.81 11.22 1.62
C PHE A 33 -8.83 12.31 1.24
N ALA A 34 -9.48 12.18 0.08
CA ALA A 34 -10.53 13.09 -0.34
C ALA A 34 -11.73 13.09 0.64
N ARG A 35 -12.07 11.92 1.19
CA ARG A 35 -13.18 11.79 2.15
C ARG A 35 -12.86 12.49 3.48
N SER A 36 -11.67 12.29 4.01
CA SER A 36 -11.19 12.96 5.23
C SER A 36 -11.05 14.47 5.05
N LEU A 37 -10.57 14.94 3.89
CA LEU A 37 -10.51 16.36 3.58
C LEU A 37 -11.90 17.00 3.51
N THR A 38 -12.85 16.32 2.85
CA THR A 38 -14.23 16.82 2.73
C THR A 38 -14.85 16.97 4.11
N GLU A 39 -14.68 15.95 4.96
CA GLU A 39 -15.21 15.94 6.34
C GLU A 39 -14.61 17.08 7.18
N ALA A 40 -13.29 17.25 7.15
CA ALA A 40 -12.61 18.34 7.84
C ALA A 40 -13.03 19.72 7.32
N LEU A 41 -13.21 19.89 6.00
CA LEU A 41 -13.70 21.13 5.41
C LEU A 41 -15.13 21.45 5.86
N THR A 42 -16.01 20.44 5.93
CA THR A 42 -17.38 20.63 6.43
C THR A 42 -17.37 21.11 7.87
N TYR A 43 -16.60 20.48 8.76
CA TYR A 43 -16.52 20.91 10.15
C TYR A 43 -15.95 22.32 10.27
N LEU A 44 -14.86 22.63 9.57
CA LEU A 44 -14.25 23.96 9.59
C LEU A 44 -15.23 25.03 9.06
N GLY A 45 -15.96 24.72 7.98
CA GLY A 45 -16.95 25.61 7.40
C GLY A 45 -18.13 25.86 8.33
N VAL A 46 -18.73 24.80 8.89
CA VAL A 46 -19.90 24.91 9.77
C VAL A 46 -19.54 25.60 11.08
N PHE A 47 -18.48 25.16 11.77
CA PHE A 47 -18.07 25.76 13.03
C PHE A 47 -17.53 27.19 12.84
N GLY A 48 -16.81 27.44 11.76
CA GLY A 48 -16.35 28.79 11.41
C GLY A 48 -17.54 29.74 11.22
N LEU A 49 -18.48 29.38 10.35
CA LEU A 49 -19.63 30.23 10.03
C LEU A 49 -20.54 30.45 11.26
N LEU A 50 -20.79 29.40 12.06
CA LEU A 50 -21.52 29.55 13.33
C LEU A 50 -20.80 30.49 14.30
N GLY A 51 -19.49 30.35 14.46
CA GLY A 51 -18.67 31.24 15.28
C GLY A 51 -18.70 32.68 14.79
N PHE A 52 -18.70 32.89 13.47
CA PHE A 52 -18.81 34.21 12.86
C PHE A 52 -20.15 34.87 13.15
N ILE A 53 -21.26 34.15 12.92
CA ILE A 53 -22.61 34.66 13.21
C ILE A 53 -22.72 35.03 14.70
N PHE A 54 -22.22 34.17 15.58
CA PHE A 54 -22.24 34.41 17.02
C PHE A 54 -21.45 35.67 17.41
N LEU A 55 -20.25 35.86 16.83
CA LEU A 55 -19.42 37.04 17.07
C LEU A 55 -20.12 38.32 16.60
N VAL A 56 -20.71 38.32 15.41
CA VAL A 56 -21.44 39.47 14.87
C VAL A 56 -22.64 39.80 15.76
N LEU A 57 -23.40 38.81 16.23
CA LEU A 57 -24.52 39.03 17.15
C LEU A 57 -24.08 39.67 18.47
N ILE A 58 -22.93 39.27 19.03
CA ILE A 58 -22.38 39.88 20.23
C ILE A 58 -22.01 41.34 19.96
N MET A 59 -21.32 41.62 18.84
CA MET A 59 -20.90 42.99 18.51
C MET A 59 -22.06 43.94 18.26
N VAL A 60 -23.14 43.45 17.65
CA VAL A 60 -24.36 44.22 17.45
C VAL A 60 -25.01 44.55 18.80
N LYS A 61 -25.03 43.58 19.73
CA LYS A 61 -25.60 43.80 21.08
C LYS A 61 -24.77 44.76 21.95
N THR A 62 -23.46 44.78 21.79
CA THR A 62 -22.59 45.69 22.54
C THR A 62 -22.54 47.10 21.96
N GLY A 63 -23.19 47.35 20.82
CA GLY A 63 -23.25 48.68 20.21
C GLY A 63 -21.88 49.18 19.74
N VAL A 64 -20.99 48.27 19.34
CA VAL A 64 -19.68 48.65 18.81
C VAL A 64 -19.88 49.40 17.49
N GLY A 65 -19.10 50.48 17.29
CA GLY A 65 -19.20 51.32 16.10
C GLY A 65 -19.09 50.53 14.79
N GLU A 66 -19.85 50.96 13.77
CA GLU A 66 -19.96 50.29 12.47
C GLU A 66 -18.61 50.04 11.80
N THR A 67 -17.67 50.98 11.96
CA THR A 67 -16.30 50.88 11.45
C THR A 67 -15.51 49.71 12.05
N ALA A 68 -15.65 49.46 13.35
CA ALA A 68 -14.98 48.34 14.00
C ALA A 68 -15.61 46.99 13.61
N LEU A 69 -16.94 46.94 13.42
CA LEU A 69 -17.64 45.74 12.94
C LEU A 69 -17.18 45.36 11.51
N ILE A 70 -17.04 46.35 10.62
CA ILE A 70 -16.53 46.13 9.26
C ILE A 70 -15.07 45.66 9.30
N ALA A 71 -14.21 46.28 10.13
CA ALA A 71 -12.81 45.89 10.23
C ALA A 71 -12.63 44.44 10.74
N ILE A 72 -13.36 44.06 11.79
CA ILE A 72 -13.28 42.73 12.39
C ILE A 72 -13.84 41.66 11.45
N SER A 73 -14.96 41.93 10.78
CA SER A 73 -15.54 40.98 9.81
C SER A 73 -14.62 40.77 8.61
N PHE A 74 -13.97 41.82 8.11
CA PHE A 74 -12.98 41.70 7.03
C PHE A 74 -11.78 40.86 7.46
N PHE A 75 -11.27 41.09 8.68
CA PHE A 75 -10.15 40.32 9.24
C PHE A 75 -10.51 38.84 9.43
N TYR A 76 -11.73 38.56 9.89
CA TYR A 76 -12.25 37.21 10.02
C TYR A 76 -12.34 36.50 8.66
N LEU A 77 -12.92 37.13 7.64
CA LEU A 77 -13.03 36.55 6.31
C LEU A 77 -11.65 36.34 5.67
N ALA A 78 -10.73 37.28 5.84
CA ALA A 78 -9.36 37.16 5.33
C ALA A 78 -8.62 35.97 5.96
N THR A 79 -8.73 35.80 7.28
CA THR A 79 -8.12 34.66 7.98
C THR A 79 -8.77 33.33 7.61
N PHE A 80 -10.11 33.26 7.55
CA PHE A 80 -10.82 32.06 7.12
C PHE A 80 -10.45 31.66 5.68
N PHE A 81 -10.43 32.63 4.76
CA PHE A 81 -10.03 32.40 3.38
C PHE A 81 -8.57 31.96 3.27
N GLY A 82 -7.67 32.55 4.07
CA GLY A 82 -6.28 32.12 4.16
C GLY A 82 -6.14 30.67 4.64
N ILE A 83 -6.91 30.27 5.65
CA ILE A 83 -6.91 28.88 6.15
C ILE A 83 -7.44 27.92 5.07
N CYS A 84 -8.52 28.28 4.37
CA CYS A 84 -9.04 27.47 3.27
C CYS A 84 -8.02 27.30 2.14
N LEU A 85 -7.33 28.37 1.73
CA LEU A 85 -6.31 28.32 0.68
C LEU A 85 -5.07 27.52 1.09
N THR A 86 -4.62 27.66 2.34
CA THR A 86 -3.49 26.87 2.85
C THR A 86 -3.85 25.39 2.90
N MET A 87 -5.04 25.02 3.37
CA MET A 87 -5.53 23.63 3.33
C MET A 87 -5.61 23.09 1.91
N LEU A 88 -6.12 23.88 0.96
CA LEU A 88 -6.19 23.47 -0.44
C LEU A 88 -4.79 23.26 -1.05
N ARG A 89 -3.82 24.12 -0.71
CA ARG A 89 -2.42 23.97 -1.13
C ARG A 89 -1.78 22.73 -0.53
N TYR A 90 -2.01 22.46 0.76
CA TYR A 90 -1.52 21.24 1.40
C TYR A 90 -2.12 20.00 0.76
N ALA A 91 -3.42 20.01 0.43
CA ALA A 91 -4.06 18.91 -0.27
C ALA A 91 -3.44 18.67 -1.67
N ARG A 92 -3.19 19.73 -2.45
CA ARG A 92 -2.51 19.62 -3.76
C ARG A 92 -1.11 19.06 -3.62
N ASN A 93 -0.32 19.58 -2.68
CA ASN A 93 1.05 19.12 -2.43
C ASN A 93 1.09 17.67 -1.91
N ALA A 94 0.06 17.24 -1.17
CA ALA A 94 -0.06 15.87 -0.67
C ALA A 94 -0.48 14.87 -1.76
N VAL A 95 -1.17 15.34 -2.81
CA VAL A 95 -1.55 14.51 -3.97
C VAL A 95 -0.37 14.35 -4.94
N GLU A 96 0.47 15.37 -5.08
CA GLU A 96 1.64 15.35 -5.97
C GLU A 96 2.82 14.54 -5.42
N LYS A 97 2.86 14.30 -4.11
CA LYS A 97 3.78 13.34 -3.52
C LYS A 97 3.08 11.98 -3.49
N PRO A 98 3.30 11.07 -4.48
CA PRO A 98 2.88 9.69 -4.30
C PRO A 98 3.50 9.26 -2.98
N ALA A 99 2.65 8.86 -2.03
CA ALA A 99 3.08 8.44 -0.70
C ALA A 99 4.32 7.57 -0.85
N GLU A 100 5.48 8.14 -0.50
CA GLU A 100 6.72 7.42 -0.39
C GLU A 100 6.38 6.35 0.64
N ARG A 101 6.16 5.13 0.15
CA ARG A 101 5.90 3.99 1.03
C ARG A 101 7.01 4.01 2.05
N PRO A 102 6.74 3.77 3.34
CA PRO A 102 7.83 3.56 4.29
C PRO A 102 8.79 2.60 3.62
N ASP A 103 10.03 3.07 3.45
CA ASP A 103 11.10 2.36 2.77
C ASP A 103 10.97 0.90 3.17
N VAL A 104 10.54 0.06 2.25
CA VAL A 104 10.63 -1.38 2.48
C VAL A 104 12.12 -1.55 2.71
N PRO A 105 12.59 -1.93 3.92
CA PRO A 105 14.00 -1.95 4.22
C PRO A 105 14.63 -2.72 3.07
N ASN A 106 15.49 -2.01 2.33
CA ASN A 106 16.11 -2.48 1.10
C ASN A 106 16.50 -3.93 1.38
N TYR A 107 15.75 -4.87 0.81
CA TYR A 107 16.00 -6.28 1.07
C TYR A 107 17.28 -6.57 0.31
N ALA A 108 18.40 -6.26 0.95
CA ALA A 108 19.68 -6.79 0.59
C ALA A 108 19.45 -8.29 0.59
N ALA A 109 19.44 -8.88 -0.61
CA ALA A 109 19.46 -10.32 -0.73
C ALA A 109 20.50 -10.81 0.29
N PRO A 110 20.14 -11.75 1.18
CA PRO A 110 21.09 -12.23 2.18
C PRO A 110 22.37 -12.58 1.43
N PRO A 111 23.55 -12.17 1.96
CA PRO A 111 24.81 -12.50 1.32
C PRO A 111 24.77 -13.98 0.97
N PRO A 112 25.08 -14.36 -0.28
CA PRO A 112 25.01 -15.76 -0.68
C PRO A 112 25.80 -16.51 0.38
N LEU A 113 25.11 -17.41 1.08
CA LEU A 113 25.75 -18.26 2.09
C LEU A 113 26.96 -18.83 1.38
N SER A 114 28.17 -18.44 1.83
CA SER A 114 29.39 -19.08 1.36
C SER A 114 29.12 -20.55 1.56
N ALA A 115 29.12 -21.32 0.47
CA ALA A 115 29.03 -22.76 0.58
C ALA A 115 30.11 -23.13 1.59
N VAL A 116 29.69 -23.50 2.81
CA VAL A 116 30.57 -24.21 3.72
C VAL A 116 31.02 -25.35 2.84
N GLU A 117 32.33 -25.37 2.54
CA GLU A 117 32.97 -26.47 1.85
C GLU A 117 32.68 -27.69 2.72
N THR A 118 31.52 -28.31 2.48
CA THR A 118 31.25 -29.66 2.88
C THR A 118 32.39 -30.40 2.21
N ALA A 119 33.29 -30.84 3.09
CA ALA A 119 34.55 -31.44 2.76
C ALA A 119 34.43 -32.17 1.43
N ARG A 120 35.33 -31.84 0.49
CA ARG A 120 35.60 -32.73 -0.63
C ARG A 120 35.79 -34.10 -0.02
N LEU A 121 34.75 -34.93 -0.07
CA LEU A 121 34.91 -36.35 0.13
C LEU A 121 35.92 -36.75 -0.92
N GLU A 122 37.06 -37.24 -0.48
CA GLU A 122 37.98 -37.97 -1.33
C GLU A 122 37.15 -38.88 -2.22
N ALA A 123 37.31 -38.69 -3.53
CA ALA A 123 36.73 -39.58 -4.52
C ALA A 123 37.40 -40.94 -4.35
N TYR A 124 36.90 -41.72 -3.39
CA TYR A 124 37.21 -43.12 -3.26
C TYR A 124 36.50 -43.83 -4.41
N SER A 125 37.26 -44.02 -5.48
CA SER A 125 36.90 -44.78 -6.66
C SER A 125 36.83 -46.27 -6.30
N GLU A 126 35.71 -46.68 -5.71
CA GLU A 126 35.28 -48.07 -5.80
C GLU A 126 34.27 -48.21 -6.94
N PRO A 127 34.40 -49.23 -7.82
CA PRO A 127 33.39 -49.51 -8.83
C PRO A 127 32.07 -49.83 -8.11
N ALA A 128 31.05 -49.01 -8.39
CA ALA A 128 29.70 -49.23 -7.89
C ALA A 128 29.22 -50.62 -8.32
N VAL A 129 29.18 -51.56 -7.37
CA VAL A 129 28.46 -52.82 -7.53
C VAL A 129 26.99 -52.46 -7.67
N SER A 130 26.48 -52.54 -8.90
CA SER A 130 25.10 -52.18 -9.22
C SER A 130 24.15 -53.19 -8.59
N VAL A 131 23.44 -52.78 -7.54
CA VAL A 131 22.37 -53.58 -6.88
C VAL A 131 21.09 -53.65 -7.75
N VAL A 132 21.17 -53.24 -9.02
CA VAL A 132 20.06 -53.30 -9.98
C VAL A 132 20.01 -54.64 -10.74
N GLU A 133 21.13 -55.37 -10.81
CA GLU A 133 21.22 -56.64 -11.56
C GLU A 133 20.64 -57.85 -10.79
N ASP A 134 20.52 -57.78 -9.46
CA ASP A 134 20.23 -58.98 -8.64
C ASP A 134 18.74 -59.24 -8.39
N THR A 135 17.84 -58.31 -8.75
CA THR A 135 16.40 -58.43 -8.45
C THR A 135 15.53 -58.81 -9.65
N THR A 136 16.07 -58.85 -10.87
CA THR A 136 15.30 -59.15 -12.09
C THR A 136 15.41 -60.61 -12.55
N ARG A 137 16.26 -61.44 -11.92
CA ARG A 137 16.54 -62.82 -12.39
C ARG A 137 15.81 -63.96 -11.69
N GLN A 138 14.91 -63.69 -10.73
CA GLN A 138 14.21 -64.75 -9.98
C GLN A 138 12.73 -64.98 -10.36
N PHE A 139 12.19 -64.24 -11.34
CA PHE A 139 10.78 -64.38 -11.74
C PHE A 139 10.53 -65.24 -13.00
N GLU A 140 11.32 -66.30 -13.21
CA GLU A 140 11.14 -67.20 -14.35
C GLU A 140 11.01 -68.68 -13.93
N LYS A 141 9.87 -69.03 -13.31
CA LYS A 141 9.14 -70.30 -13.57
C LYS A 141 7.85 -70.39 -12.77
N ILE A 142 6.71 -70.27 -13.45
CA ILE A 142 5.44 -70.86 -13.00
C ILE A 142 5.06 -71.88 -14.09
N PRO A 143 5.12 -73.20 -13.82
CA PRO A 143 4.63 -74.18 -14.78
C PRO A 143 3.11 -74.06 -14.88
N ILE A 144 2.62 -73.71 -16.07
CA ILE A 144 1.21 -73.82 -16.43
C ILE A 144 0.97 -75.31 -16.68
N GLY A 145 0.12 -75.93 -15.86
CA GLY A 145 -0.27 -77.32 -16.01
C GLY A 145 -0.97 -77.57 -17.35
N GLU A 146 -0.48 -78.55 -18.09
CA GLU A 146 -1.16 -79.12 -19.26
C GLU A 146 -2.23 -80.10 -18.78
N LYS A 147 -3.35 -80.13 -19.52
CA LYS A 147 -4.49 -81.03 -19.33
C LYS A 147 -4.16 -82.48 -19.67
#